data_AF-A0A8W8NAL1-F1
#
_entry.id   AF-A0A8W8NAL1-F1
#
_cell.length_a   1.000
_cell.length_b   1.000
_cell.length_c   1.000
_cell.angle_alpha   90.00
_cell.angle_beta   90.00
_cell.angle_gamma   90.00
#
_symmetry.space_group_name_H-M   'P 1'
#
loop_
_entity.id
_entity.type
_entity.pdbx_description
1 polymer ?
#
loop_
_entity_poly.entity_id
_entity_poly.type
_entity_poly.pdbx_seq_one_letter_code
_entity_poly.pdbx_strand_id
1 'polypeptide(L)'
;MESSVLTKVFTGLRRLFYAVSPSETSFPTVDEVPKYVDEAIPFFIGLVILEVPILYWKGKKLPRFNDSFSSLANGLLSLLHGLLFRSVELTTYVWVYERFNVINLPWDSAWTWLLGFIGVDFGYYWVHRCGHEVNIIWAAHQTHHSSEDYNRTTALRQSCVLRYISWICHLQYMWDVFKETEGLGNKLAVIWKGPGWAPGKPRTGLIEDIPDAVW
;
A
#
# COMPACT_ATOMS: atom_id res chain seq x y z
N MET A 1 15.29 31.40 -15.65
CA MET A 1 14.03 32.04 -16.10
C MET A 1 12.89 31.25 -15.46
N GLU A 2 12.20 31.81 -14.46
CA GLU A 2 11.13 31.09 -13.78
C GLU A 2 9.98 30.81 -14.75
N SER A 3 9.55 29.55 -14.84
CA SER A 3 8.38 29.19 -15.62
C SER A 3 7.13 29.82 -14.99
N SER A 4 6.25 30.40 -15.81
CA SER A 4 5.00 31.00 -15.33
C SER A 4 4.16 30.01 -14.51
N VAL A 5 3.35 30.51 -13.57
CA VAL A 5 2.43 29.68 -12.77
C VAL A 5 1.54 28.82 -13.67
N LEU A 6 1.04 29.39 -14.77
CA LEU A 6 0.25 28.67 -15.78
C LEU A 6 1.00 27.50 -16.40
N THR A 7 2.29 27.68 -16.73
CA THR A 7 3.14 26.63 -17.28
C THR A 7 3.33 25.50 -16.26
N LYS A 8 3.55 25.81 -14.98
CA LYS A 8 3.66 24.82 -13.91
C LYS A 8 2.35 24.05 -13.73
N VAL A 9 1.20 24.74 -13.71
CA VAL A 9 -0.13 24.12 -13.58
C VAL A 9 -0.42 23.19 -14.76
N PHE A 10 -0.20 23.65 -15.99
CA PHE A 10 -0.41 22.83 -17.19
C PHE A 10 0.51 21.60 -17.22
N THR A 11 1.77 21.76 -16.82
CA THR A 11 2.74 20.65 -16.71
C THR A 11 2.30 19.65 -15.64
N GLY A 12 1.81 20.14 -14.48
CA GLY A 12 1.24 19.29 -13.43
C GLY A 12 0.03 18.49 -13.91
N LEU A 13 -0.90 19.14 -14.64
CA LEU A 13 -2.06 18.47 -15.24
C LEU A 13 -1.66 17.39 -16.25
N ARG A 14 -0.70 17.67 -17.12
CA ARG A 14 -0.17 16.67 -18.06
C ARG A 14 0.42 15.46 -17.32
N ARG A 15 1.23 15.70 -16.29
CA ARG A 15 1.83 14.64 -15.46
C ARG A 15 0.77 13.79 -14.74
N LEU A 16 -0.30 14.42 -14.23
CA LEU A 16 -1.39 13.73 -13.55
C LEU A 16 -2.08 12.68 -14.43
N PHE A 17 -2.20 12.95 -15.74
CA PHE A 17 -2.84 12.05 -16.70
C PHE A 17 -1.85 11.28 -17.57
N TYR A 18 -0.58 11.14 -17.11
CA TYR A 18 0.48 10.45 -17.85
C TYR A 18 0.71 11.00 -19.28
N ALA A 19 0.30 12.24 -19.55
CA ALA A 19 0.44 12.91 -20.83
C ALA A 19 1.80 13.61 -20.96
N VAL A 20 2.86 12.87 -20.62
CA VAL A 20 4.27 13.31 -20.63
C VAL A 20 5.13 12.25 -21.30
N SER A 21 6.17 12.66 -22.02
CA SER A 21 7.10 11.71 -22.60
C SER A 21 8.05 11.13 -21.53
N PRO A 22 8.60 9.92 -21.75
CA PRO A 22 9.65 9.39 -20.88
C PRO A 22 10.82 10.35 -20.72
N SER A 23 11.20 11.09 -21.77
CA SER A 23 12.28 12.08 -21.71
C SER A 23 11.98 13.29 -20.81
N GLU A 24 10.71 13.62 -20.57
CA GLU A 24 10.30 14.68 -19.63
C GLU A 24 10.35 14.23 -18.16
N THR A 25 10.55 12.93 -17.91
CA THR A 25 10.47 12.30 -16.60
C THR A 25 11.65 11.37 -16.27
N SER A 26 12.62 11.27 -17.18
CA SER A 26 13.86 10.50 -17.01
C SER A 26 15.01 11.45 -16.70
N PHE A 27 15.73 11.20 -15.62
CA PHE A 27 16.82 12.04 -15.15
C PHE A 27 18.12 11.22 -15.08
N PRO A 28 19.26 11.76 -15.54
CA PRO A 28 20.55 11.07 -15.46
C PRO A 28 21.04 10.82 -14.04
N THR A 29 20.69 11.71 -13.11
CA THR A 29 21.12 11.64 -11.70
C THR A 29 19.95 11.80 -10.74
N VAL A 30 20.09 11.24 -9.53
CA VAL A 30 19.05 11.30 -8.49
C VAL A 30 18.80 12.73 -8.02
N ASP A 31 19.83 13.58 -8.04
CA ASP A 31 19.74 14.98 -7.60
C ASP A 31 18.88 15.85 -8.54
N GLU A 32 18.72 15.43 -9.79
CA GLU A 32 17.86 16.07 -10.77
C GLU A 32 16.39 15.65 -10.67
N VAL A 33 16.09 14.55 -9.95
CA VAL A 33 14.73 14.03 -9.79
C VAL A 33 13.93 14.96 -8.86
N PRO A 34 12.82 15.57 -9.32
CA PRO A 34 11.96 16.35 -8.45
C PRO A 34 11.43 15.52 -7.29
N LYS A 35 11.29 16.15 -6.12
CA LYS A 35 10.77 15.49 -4.92
C LYS A 35 9.24 15.41 -4.98
N TYR A 36 8.73 14.58 -5.89
CA TYR A 36 7.29 14.47 -6.17
C TYR A 36 6.44 14.19 -4.93
N VAL A 37 6.95 13.40 -3.99
CA VAL A 37 6.26 13.10 -2.72
C VAL A 37 6.11 14.37 -1.88
N ASP A 38 7.20 15.12 -1.70
CA ASP A 38 7.20 16.37 -0.94
C ASP A 38 6.27 17.41 -1.57
N GLU A 39 6.25 17.47 -2.90
CA GLU A 39 5.33 18.33 -3.67
C GLU A 39 3.87 17.93 -3.51
N ALA A 40 3.57 16.63 -3.35
CA ALA A 40 2.21 16.11 -3.24
C ALA A 40 1.61 16.23 -1.82
N ILE A 41 2.45 16.21 -0.77
CA ILE A 41 2.01 16.25 0.64
C ILE A 41 1.04 17.41 0.94
N PRO A 42 1.30 18.68 0.54
CA PRO A 42 0.39 19.80 0.82
C PRO A 42 -0.98 19.62 0.18
N PHE A 43 -1.04 19.07 -1.03
CA PHE A 43 -2.31 18.79 -1.71
C PHE A 43 -3.09 17.71 -0.98
N PHE A 44 -2.43 16.62 -0.57
CA PHE A 44 -3.07 15.55 0.19
C PHE A 44 -3.65 16.07 1.51
N ILE A 45 -2.87 16.85 2.29
CA ILE A 45 -3.32 17.46 3.55
C ILE A 45 -4.50 18.42 3.29
N GLY A 46 -4.38 19.28 2.28
CA GLY A 46 -5.45 20.20 1.90
C GLY A 46 -6.74 19.45 1.55
N LEU A 47 -6.65 18.34 0.84
CA LEU A 47 -7.80 17.51 0.48
C LEU A 47 -8.43 16.80 1.68
N VAL A 48 -7.64 16.35 2.67
CA VAL A 48 -8.15 15.83 3.95
C VAL A 48 -8.90 16.91 4.73
N ILE A 49 -8.33 18.13 4.80
CA ILE A 49 -8.98 19.26 5.49
C ILE A 49 -10.29 19.64 4.79
N LEU A 50 -10.31 19.66 3.46
CA LEU A 50 -11.51 19.99 2.66
C LEU A 50 -12.60 18.92 2.72
N GLU A 51 -12.27 17.66 3.01
CA GLU A 51 -13.24 16.56 3.09
C GLU A 51 -14.32 16.84 4.15
N VAL A 52 -13.93 17.30 5.34
CA VAL A 52 -14.85 17.56 6.46
C VAL A 52 -15.92 18.63 6.14
N PRO A 53 -15.57 19.86 5.71
CA PRO A 53 -16.58 20.88 5.37
C PRO A 53 -17.45 20.46 4.18
N ILE A 54 -16.89 19.74 3.19
CA ILE A 54 -17.68 19.24 2.05
C ILE A 54 -18.72 18.21 2.52
N LEU A 55 -18.33 17.26 3.37
CA LEU A 55 -19.27 16.26 3.91
C LEU A 55 -20.34 16.92 4.77
N TYR A 56 -19.95 17.91 5.59
CA TYR A 56 -20.88 18.70 6.38
C TYR A 56 -21.91 19.43 5.51
N TRP A 57 -21.47 20.15 4.47
CA TRP A 57 -22.38 20.85 3.55
C TRP A 57 -23.28 19.92 2.76
N LYS A 58 -22.84 18.69 2.48
CA LYS A 58 -23.65 17.66 1.82
C LYS A 58 -24.58 16.90 2.76
N GLY A 59 -24.58 17.21 4.06
CA GLY A 59 -25.36 16.47 5.07
C GLY A 59 -24.97 15.00 5.17
N LYS A 60 -23.71 14.66 4.84
CA LYS A 60 -23.19 13.29 4.90
C LYS A 60 -22.56 13.03 6.27
N LYS A 61 -22.47 11.74 6.63
CA LYS A 61 -21.81 11.30 7.87
C LYS A 61 -20.36 11.76 7.86
N LEU A 62 -19.93 12.37 8.96
CA LEU A 62 -18.53 12.81 9.14
C LEU A 62 -17.65 11.61 9.55
N PRO A 63 -16.37 11.60 9.14
CA PRO A 63 -15.42 10.58 9.57
C PRO A 63 -15.28 10.56 11.09
N ARG A 64 -15.15 9.37 11.69
CA ARG A 64 -14.96 9.28 13.14
C ARG A 64 -13.55 9.71 13.50
N PHE A 65 -13.43 10.63 14.44
CA PHE A 65 -12.14 11.20 14.84
C PHE A 65 -11.13 10.13 15.28
N ASN A 66 -11.56 9.13 16.05
CA ASN A 66 -10.70 8.04 16.50
C ASN A 66 -10.19 7.18 15.33
N ASP A 67 -11.00 6.96 14.29
CA ASP A 67 -10.58 6.21 13.11
C ASP A 67 -9.59 7.01 12.25
N SER A 68 -9.87 8.30 12.02
CA SER A 68 -8.93 9.19 11.32
C SER A 68 -7.61 9.33 12.06
N PHE A 69 -7.64 9.50 13.38
CA PHE A 69 -6.44 9.59 14.22
C PHE A 69 -5.63 8.30 14.17
N SER A 70 -6.29 7.13 14.26
CA SER A 70 -5.63 5.83 14.15
C SER A 70 -4.95 5.66 12.79
N SER A 71 -5.60 6.11 11.71
CA SER A 71 -5.03 6.05 10.35
C SER A 71 -3.82 6.98 10.18
N LEU A 72 -3.87 8.19 10.75
CA LEU A 72 -2.74 9.11 10.79
C LEU A 72 -1.56 8.56 11.61
N ALA A 73 -1.85 7.95 12.77
CA ALA A 73 -0.83 7.33 13.61
C ALA A 73 -0.12 6.15 12.89
N ASN A 74 -0.85 5.34 12.12
CA ASN A 74 -0.26 4.30 11.27
C ASN A 74 0.64 4.89 10.17
N GLY A 75 0.23 6.01 9.57
CA GLY A 75 1.06 6.74 8.61
C GLY A 75 2.37 7.21 9.24
N LEU A 76 2.31 7.82 10.43
CA LEU A 76 3.51 8.26 11.16
C LEU A 76 4.41 7.08 11.55
N LEU A 77 3.82 5.98 12.02
CA LEU A 77 4.56 4.76 12.34
C LEU A 77 5.27 4.19 11.11
N SER A 78 4.62 4.26 9.93
CA SER A 78 5.22 3.83 8.67
C SER A 78 6.43 4.70 8.28
N LEU A 79 6.39 6.01 8.56
CA LEU A 79 7.54 6.90 8.35
C LEU A 79 8.70 6.59 9.29
N LEU A 80 8.42 6.39 10.58
CA LEU A 80 9.43 6.01 11.58
C LEU A 80 10.08 4.67 11.23
N HIS A 81 9.27 3.70 10.78
CA HIS A 81 9.79 2.42 10.28
C HIS A 81 10.73 2.64 9.09
N GLY A 82 10.32 3.47 8.13
CA GLY A 82 11.16 3.83 6.98
C GLY A 82 12.54 4.31 7.44
N LEU A 83 12.61 5.21 8.42
CA LEU A 83 13.88 5.71 8.96
C LEU A 83 14.79 4.59 9.51
N LEU A 84 14.23 3.63 10.24
CA LEU A 84 14.99 2.57 10.91
C LEU A 84 15.52 1.51 9.94
N PHE A 85 14.72 1.13 8.94
CA PHE A 85 15.01 -0.04 8.10
C PHE A 85 15.49 0.32 6.69
N ARG A 86 15.47 1.60 6.28
CA ARG A 86 15.88 2.01 4.93
C ARG A 86 17.30 1.57 4.56
N SER A 87 18.23 1.64 5.51
CA SER A 87 19.61 1.20 5.30
C SER A 87 19.70 -0.29 5.00
N VAL A 88 18.88 -1.11 5.69
CA VAL A 88 18.81 -2.56 5.46
C VAL A 88 18.22 -2.86 4.08
N GLU A 89 17.12 -2.19 3.70
CA GLU A 89 16.52 -2.30 2.36
C GLU A 89 17.56 -1.99 1.28
N LEU A 90 18.23 -0.84 1.39
CA LEU A 90 19.18 -0.38 0.38
C LEU A 90 20.40 -1.29 0.29
N THR A 91 20.96 -1.70 1.42
CA THR A 91 22.12 -2.60 1.46
C THR A 91 21.77 -3.96 0.86
N THR A 92 20.59 -4.50 1.18
CA THR A 92 20.11 -5.76 0.60
C THR A 92 19.91 -5.63 -0.90
N TYR A 93 19.33 -4.52 -1.36
CA TYR A 93 19.15 -4.25 -2.79
C TYR A 93 20.50 -4.21 -3.53
N VAL A 94 21.48 -3.45 -3.03
CA VAL A 94 22.83 -3.36 -3.64
C VAL A 94 23.49 -4.74 -3.66
N TRP A 95 23.41 -5.49 -2.56
CA TRP A 95 23.95 -6.83 -2.46
C TRP A 95 23.34 -7.81 -3.48
N VAL A 96 22.01 -7.75 -3.67
CA VAL A 96 21.32 -8.57 -4.69
C VAL A 96 21.75 -8.13 -6.08
N TYR A 97 21.77 -6.83 -6.34
CA TYR A 97 22.16 -6.28 -7.63
C TYR A 97 23.58 -6.68 -8.02
N GLU A 98 24.56 -6.48 -7.15
CA GLU A 98 25.97 -6.80 -7.46
C GLU A 98 26.22 -8.30 -7.74
N ARG A 99 25.40 -9.20 -7.19
CA ARG A 99 25.62 -10.66 -7.28
C ARG A 99 24.73 -11.37 -8.29
N PHE A 100 23.52 -10.87 -8.49
CA PHE A 100 22.49 -11.53 -9.29
C PHE A 100 22.02 -10.68 -10.48
N ASN A 101 22.62 -9.51 -10.74
CA ASN A 101 22.36 -8.77 -11.97
C ASN A 101 22.82 -9.58 -13.18
N VAL A 102 21.88 -9.87 -14.08
CA VAL A 102 22.15 -10.59 -15.34
C VAL A 102 22.27 -9.63 -16.51
N ILE A 103 21.45 -8.57 -16.53
CA ILE A 103 21.36 -7.59 -17.61
C ILE A 103 21.19 -6.20 -17.02
N ASN A 104 21.92 -5.23 -17.57
CA ASN A 104 21.72 -3.82 -17.29
C ASN A 104 20.79 -3.22 -18.34
N LEU A 105 19.60 -2.80 -17.92
CA LEU A 105 18.63 -2.17 -18.80
C LEU A 105 18.95 -0.67 -18.91
N PRO A 106 18.94 -0.08 -20.13
CA PRO A 106 19.17 1.34 -20.32
C PRO A 106 18.08 2.17 -19.64
N TRP A 107 18.49 3.13 -18.81
CA TRP A 107 17.58 3.99 -18.02
C TRP A 107 16.80 4.98 -18.88
N ASP A 108 17.31 5.31 -20.08
CA ASP A 108 16.75 6.24 -21.05
C ASP A 108 15.85 5.57 -22.11
N SER A 109 15.63 4.25 -22.00
CA SER A 109 14.76 3.51 -22.91
C SER A 109 13.32 3.47 -22.43
N ALA A 110 12.40 3.90 -23.28
CA ALA A 110 10.96 3.80 -23.03
C ALA A 110 10.50 2.35 -22.78
N TRP A 111 11.14 1.36 -23.42
CA TRP A 111 10.82 -0.05 -23.22
C TRP A 111 11.23 -0.55 -21.84
N THR A 112 12.36 -0.08 -21.28
CA THR A 112 12.76 -0.39 -19.89
C THR A 112 11.67 0.06 -18.92
N TRP A 113 11.16 1.28 -19.08
CA TRP A 113 10.10 1.82 -18.24
C TRP A 113 8.76 1.12 -18.44
N LEU A 114 8.37 0.81 -19.67
CA LEU A 114 7.11 0.11 -19.95
C LEU A 114 7.12 -1.31 -19.36
N LEU A 115 8.18 -2.07 -19.60
CA LEU A 115 8.32 -3.43 -19.05
C LEU A 115 8.46 -3.39 -17.52
N GLY A 116 9.19 -2.42 -16.98
CA GLY A 116 9.29 -2.17 -15.55
C GLY A 116 7.93 -1.88 -14.92
N PHE A 117 7.13 -1.01 -15.54
CA PHE A 117 5.76 -0.70 -15.10
C PHE A 117 4.89 -1.96 -15.04
N ILE A 118 4.84 -2.75 -16.13
CA ILE A 118 4.06 -3.99 -16.18
C ILE A 118 4.56 -4.99 -15.13
N GLY A 119 5.87 -5.15 -14.98
CA GLY A 119 6.46 -6.08 -14.02
C GLY A 119 6.18 -5.69 -12.56
N VAL A 120 6.29 -4.41 -12.23
CA VAL A 120 5.99 -3.88 -10.89
C VAL A 120 4.49 -4.02 -10.59
N ASP A 121 3.62 -3.68 -11.54
CA ASP A 121 2.17 -3.80 -11.36
C ASP A 121 1.73 -5.27 -11.19
N PHE A 122 2.29 -6.17 -11.98
CA PHE A 122 2.09 -7.61 -11.83
C PHE A 122 2.56 -8.12 -10.46
N GLY A 123 3.75 -7.71 -10.01
CA GLY A 123 4.25 -8.05 -8.68
C GLY A 123 3.34 -7.51 -7.57
N TYR A 124 2.88 -6.27 -7.70
CA TYR A 124 1.95 -5.64 -6.78
C TYR A 124 0.61 -6.39 -6.73
N TYR A 125 0.05 -6.77 -7.88
CA TYR A 125 -1.14 -7.60 -7.96
C TYR A 125 -0.98 -8.89 -7.17
N TRP A 126 0.13 -9.62 -7.34
CA TRP A 126 0.35 -10.87 -6.62
C TRP A 126 0.54 -10.67 -5.12
N VAL A 127 1.29 -9.65 -4.71
CA VAL A 127 1.42 -9.33 -3.27
C VAL A 127 0.06 -8.98 -2.67
N HIS A 128 -0.74 -8.18 -3.36
CA HIS A 128 -2.07 -7.81 -2.91
C HIS A 128 -3.01 -9.02 -2.86
N ARG A 129 -3.03 -9.84 -3.92
CA ARG A 129 -3.78 -11.10 -3.97
C ARG A 129 -3.39 -12.00 -2.82
N CYS A 130 -2.09 -12.26 -2.63
CA CYS A 130 -1.56 -13.03 -1.52
C CYS A 130 -1.96 -12.42 -0.16
N GLY A 131 -2.04 -11.09 -0.05
CA GLY A 131 -2.58 -10.40 1.11
C GLY A 131 -4.01 -10.80 1.46
N HIS A 132 -4.83 -11.16 0.48
CA HIS A 132 -6.20 -11.67 0.68
C HIS A 132 -6.30 -13.19 0.70
N GLU A 133 -5.19 -13.89 0.49
CA GLU A 133 -5.17 -15.32 0.15
C GLU A 133 -4.26 -16.17 1.04
N VAL A 134 -3.33 -15.54 1.76
CA VAL A 134 -2.28 -16.15 2.58
C VAL A 134 -2.30 -15.50 3.96
N ASN A 135 -2.42 -16.31 5.00
CA ASN A 135 -2.74 -15.83 6.34
C ASN A 135 -1.72 -14.88 6.95
N ILE A 136 -0.44 -15.26 6.84
CA ILE A 136 0.67 -14.44 7.30
C ILE A 136 0.67 -13.06 6.62
N ILE A 137 0.28 -13.00 5.34
CA ILE A 137 0.25 -11.76 4.57
C ILE A 137 -1.03 -10.97 4.87
N TRP A 138 -2.19 -11.65 5.03
CA TRP A 138 -3.43 -11.05 5.51
C TRP A 138 -3.26 -10.39 6.87
N ALA A 139 -2.57 -11.04 7.80
CA ALA A 139 -2.34 -10.50 9.14
C ALA A 139 -1.69 -9.10 9.09
N ALA A 140 -0.81 -8.87 8.12
CA ALA A 140 -0.18 -7.59 7.87
C ALA A 140 -1.00 -6.66 6.95
N HIS A 141 -1.82 -7.21 6.05
CA HIS A 141 -2.62 -6.44 5.10
C HIS A 141 -3.94 -5.91 5.70
N GLN A 142 -4.56 -6.63 6.62
CA GLN A 142 -5.86 -6.30 7.21
C GLN A 142 -5.88 -4.96 7.95
N THR A 143 -4.73 -4.46 8.44
CA THR A 143 -4.64 -3.12 9.05
C THR A 143 -5.20 -2.07 8.10
N HIS A 144 -4.93 -2.21 6.81
CA HIS A 144 -5.47 -1.34 5.77
C HIS A 144 -7.00 -1.45 5.64
N HIS A 145 -7.55 -2.66 5.76
CA HIS A 145 -9.00 -2.93 5.69
C HIS A 145 -9.75 -2.73 7.00
N SER A 146 -9.06 -2.38 8.10
CA SER A 146 -9.67 -2.28 9.43
C SER A 146 -10.41 -0.96 9.71
N SER A 147 -10.36 0.00 8.78
CA SER A 147 -11.19 1.21 8.89
C SER A 147 -12.59 0.91 8.37
N GLU A 148 -13.61 1.25 9.15
CA GLU A 148 -15.01 1.18 8.71
C GLU A 148 -15.47 2.50 8.03
N ASP A 149 -14.59 3.50 7.97
CA ASP A 149 -14.89 4.80 7.36
C ASP A 149 -14.15 4.95 6.03
N TYR A 150 -14.90 5.24 4.95
CA TYR A 150 -14.30 5.56 3.65
C TYR A 150 -13.94 7.05 3.59
N ASN A 151 -12.75 7.40 4.08
CA ASN A 151 -12.22 8.77 4.11
C ASN A 151 -10.76 8.83 3.64
N ARG A 152 -10.24 10.03 3.38
CA ARG A 152 -8.88 10.20 2.83
C ARG A 152 -7.77 9.77 3.78
N THR A 153 -7.97 9.88 5.09
CA THR A 153 -6.95 9.46 6.07
C THR A 153 -6.76 7.94 6.09
N THR A 154 -7.77 7.16 5.69
CA THR A 154 -7.68 5.70 5.53
C THR A 154 -6.58 5.28 4.55
N ALA A 155 -6.21 6.14 3.58
CA ALA A 155 -5.07 5.87 2.70
C ALA A 155 -3.73 5.72 3.47
N LEU A 156 -3.58 6.42 4.60
CA LEU A 156 -2.41 6.36 5.47
C LEU A 156 -2.44 5.17 6.42
N ARG A 157 -3.55 4.44 6.47
CA ARG A 157 -3.71 3.24 7.29
C ARG A 157 -2.98 2.07 6.64
N GLN A 158 -1.68 2.05 6.84
CA GLN A 158 -0.79 0.99 6.35
C GLN A 158 -0.14 0.32 7.55
N SER A 159 0.00 -1.00 7.49
CA SER A 159 0.85 -1.70 8.45
C SER A 159 2.30 -1.33 8.16
N CYS A 160 3.03 -0.90 9.21
CA CYS A 160 4.47 -0.69 9.12
C CYS A 160 5.23 -2.00 8.78
N VAL A 161 4.55 -3.13 8.86
CA VAL A 161 5.13 -4.45 8.65
C VAL A 161 4.42 -5.19 7.52
N LEU A 162 3.48 -4.64 6.74
CA LEU A 162 3.10 -5.29 5.47
C LEU A 162 4.33 -5.42 4.54
N ARG A 163 5.30 -4.52 4.71
CA ARG A 163 6.58 -4.57 4.03
C ARG A 163 7.51 -5.70 4.54
N TYR A 164 7.26 -6.28 5.73
CA TYR A 164 8.18 -7.24 6.40
C TYR A 164 7.49 -8.36 7.21
N ILE A 165 6.17 -8.49 7.11
CA ILE A 165 5.22 -9.35 7.82
C ILE A 165 5.16 -9.25 9.38
N SER A 166 4.12 -8.64 10.01
CA SER A 166 3.92 -8.62 11.50
C SER A 166 2.70 -9.35 12.06
N TRP A 167 2.92 -9.79 13.30
CA TRP A 167 2.15 -10.70 14.11
C TRP A 167 2.19 -10.23 15.57
N ILE A 168 1.18 -9.49 16.05
CA ILE A 168 0.97 -9.36 17.51
C ILE A 168 -0.52 -9.38 17.84
N CYS A 169 -1.35 -8.59 17.14
CA CYS A 169 -2.77 -8.48 17.49
C CYS A 169 -3.63 -9.69 17.08
N HIS A 170 -3.13 -10.56 16.18
CA HIS A 170 -3.87 -11.71 15.65
C HIS A 170 -3.20 -13.05 15.97
N LEU A 171 -2.08 -13.02 16.72
CA LEU A 171 -1.44 -14.23 17.21
C LEU A 171 -2.40 -15.00 18.11
N GLN A 172 -3.18 -14.32 18.96
CA GLN A 172 -4.12 -15.00 19.84
C GLN A 172 -5.16 -15.82 19.05
N TYR A 173 -5.85 -15.19 18.09
CA TYR A 173 -6.85 -15.89 17.26
C TYR A 173 -6.22 -17.01 16.43
N MET A 174 -5.10 -16.76 15.74
CA MET A 174 -4.42 -17.80 14.96
C MET A 174 -3.86 -18.92 15.84
N TRP A 175 -3.42 -18.60 17.05
CA TRP A 175 -2.92 -19.56 18.04
C TRP A 175 -4.05 -20.43 18.58
N ASP A 176 -5.23 -19.86 18.80
CA ASP A 176 -6.41 -20.60 19.24
C ASP A 176 -6.90 -21.54 18.13
N VAL A 177 -7.02 -21.07 16.88
CA VAL A 177 -7.34 -21.92 15.71
C VAL A 177 -6.26 -23.00 15.49
N PHE A 178 -4.98 -22.67 15.66
CA PHE A 178 -3.86 -23.63 15.53
C PHE A 178 -3.87 -24.70 16.63
N LYS A 179 -4.29 -24.37 17.85
CA LYS A 179 -4.44 -25.34 18.95
C LYS A 179 -5.58 -26.32 18.65
N GLU A 180 -6.72 -25.79 18.20
CA GLU A 180 -7.94 -26.55 17.93
C GLU A 180 -7.84 -27.44 16.68
N THR A 181 -7.01 -27.07 15.71
CA THR A 181 -6.85 -27.84 14.46
C THR A 181 -6.03 -29.12 14.68
N GLU A 182 -6.59 -30.30 14.45
CA GLU A 182 -5.85 -31.56 14.59
C GLU A 182 -4.93 -31.87 13.40
N GLY A 183 -3.75 -32.45 13.69
CA GLY A 183 -2.78 -32.92 12.70
C GLY A 183 -1.79 -31.85 12.23
N LEU A 184 -0.50 -32.22 12.14
CA LEU A 184 0.60 -31.31 11.81
C LEU A 184 0.44 -30.64 10.45
N GLY A 185 -0.02 -31.38 9.44
CA GLY A 185 -0.26 -30.83 8.09
C GLY A 185 -1.36 -29.77 8.07
N ASN A 186 -2.45 -29.96 8.83
CA ASN A 186 -3.54 -29.00 8.93
C ASN A 186 -3.13 -27.76 9.73
N LYS A 187 -2.36 -27.96 10.81
CA LYS A 187 -1.76 -26.87 11.59
C LYS A 187 -0.87 -25.96 10.74
N LEU A 188 -0.03 -26.54 9.89
CA LEU A 188 0.78 -25.78 8.92
C LEU A 188 -0.09 -25.14 7.83
N ALA A 189 -1.16 -25.81 7.40
CA ALA A 189 -2.11 -25.26 6.45
C ALA A 189 -2.88 -24.05 7.00
N VAL A 190 -3.19 -23.99 8.29
CA VAL A 190 -3.79 -22.80 8.92
C VAL A 190 -2.87 -21.60 8.75
N ILE A 191 -1.57 -21.75 9.01
CA ILE A 191 -0.60 -20.64 8.87
C ILE A 191 -0.49 -20.15 7.43
N TRP A 192 -0.55 -21.05 6.45
CA TRP A 192 -0.32 -20.73 5.04
C TRP A 192 -1.58 -20.37 4.25
N LYS A 193 -2.69 -21.07 4.48
CA LYS A 193 -3.88 -21.01 3.61
C LYS A 193 -5.00 -20.09 4.09
N GLY A 194 -4.95 -19.56 5.31
CA GLY A 194 -6.08 -18.81 5.85
C GLY A 194 -6.99 -19.66 6.72
N PRO A 195 -7.71 -19.10 7.71
CA PRO A 195 -9.00 -19.66 8.04
C PRO A 195 -9.89 -19.41 6.81
N GLY A 196 -10.38 -20.46 6.15
CA GLY A 196 -11.72 -20.31 5.61
C GLY A 196 -12.59 -19.90 6.80
N TRP A 197 -13.40 -18.84 6.67
CA TRP A 197 -14.13 -18.22 7.78
C TRP A 197 -14.98 -19.20 8.63
N ALA A 198 -15.14 -20.46 8.19
CA ALA A 198 -15.30 -21.62 9.04
C ALA A 198 -14.60 -22.85 8.39
N PRO A 199 -14.24 -23.90 9.15
CA PRO A 199 -13.73 -25.15 8.57
C PRO A 199 -14.66 -25.69 7.48
N GLY A 200 -14.16 -25.84 6.24
CA GLY A 200 -14.89 -26.45 5.12
C GLY A 200 -15.58 -25.49 4.13
N LYS A 201 -15.51 -24.16 4.29
CA LYS A 201 -16.06 -23.19 3.30
C LYS A 201 -15.07 -22.85 2.17
N PRO A 202 -15.55 -22.46 0.96
CA PRO A 202 -14.72 -21.97 -0.13
C PRO A 202 -13.88 -20.75 0.26
N ARG A 203 -12.73 -20.60 -0.39
CA ARG A 203 -11.68 -19.60 -0.07
C ARG A 203 -12.16 -18.15 -0.03
N THR A 204 -13.20 -17.81 -0.79
CA THR A 204 -13.78 -16.46 -0.88
C THR A 204 -14.83 -16.16 0.19
N GLY A 205 -15.06 -17.08 1.14
CA GLY A 205 -16.29 -17.08 1.91
C GLY A 205 -17.48 -17.49 1.05
N LEU A 206 -18.67 -17.59 1.66
CA LEU A 206 -19.91 -17.70 0.90
C LEU A 206 -20.42 -16.28 0.63
N ILE A 207 -20.99 -16.06 -0.56
CA ILE A 207 -21.54 -14.74 -0.96
C ILE A 207 -22.59 -14.21 0.03
N GLU A 208 -23.23 -15.14 0.73
CA GLU A 208 -24.24 -14.97 1.77
C GLU A 208 -23.67 -14.52 3.13
N ASP A 209 -22.35 -14.60 3.33
CA ASP A 209 -21.67 -14.06 4.52
C ASP A 209 -21.21 -12.60 4.31
N ILE A 210 -21.40 -12.02 3.12
CA ILE A 210 -21.05 -10.63 2.82
C ILE A 210 -22.12 -9.72 3.45
N PRO A 211 -21.77 -8.81 4.38
CA PRO A 211 -22.75 -7.87 4.94
C PRO A 211 -23.41 -7.07 3.82
N ASP A 212 -24.74 -6.92 3.88
CA ASP A 212 -25.46 -6.04 2.96
C ASP A 212 -24.81 -4.65 3.00
N ALA A 213 -24.34 -4.19 1.84
CA ALA A 213 -23.74 -2.87 1.72
C ALA A 213 -24.80 -1.81 2.02
N VAL A 214 -24.80 -1.31 3.25
CA VAL A 214 -25.64 -0.18 3.66
C VAL A 214 -25.00 1.08 3.07
N TRP A 215 -25.45 1.48 1.87
CA TRP A 215 -25.07 2.73 1.22
C TRP A 215 -25.79 3.94 1.81
#